data_AF-A0A2V8EDJ1-F1
#
_entry.id   AF-A0A2V8EDJ1-F1
#
_cell.length_a   1.000
_cell.length_b   1.000
_cell.length_c   1.000
_cell.angle_alpha   90.00
_cell.angle_beta   90.00
_cell.angle_gamma   90.00
#
_symmetry.space_group_name_H-M   'P 1'
#
loop_
_entity.id
_entity.type
_entity.pdbx_description
1 polymer ?
#
loop_
_entity_poly.entity_id
_entity_poly.type
_entity_poly.pdbx_seq_one_letter_code
_entity_poly.pdbx_strand_id
1 'polypeptide(L)' 'MRTTLDLDDDVLQAAKELARLEKRTAGQVISALARRGLAVPEPRARRRATRHGVPVLPSRGDVITLEHVQRLRDEEGV' A
#
# COMPACT_ATOMS: atom_id res chain seq x y z
N MET A 1 2.92 -5.82 -17.35
CA MET A 1 3.41 -4.77 -18.27
C MET A 1 4.89 -5.03 -18.55
N ARG A 2 5.37 -4.77 -19.77
CA ARG A 2 6.80 -4.81 -20.12
C ARG A 2 7.29 -3.37 -20.25
N THR A 3 8.23 -3.00 -19.40
CA THR A 3 8.80 -1.65 -19.31
C THR A 3 10.30 -1.80 -19.10
N THR A 4 11.09 -0.84 -19.61
CA THR A 4 12.51 -0.74 -19.32
C THR A 4 12.70 0.20 -18.14
N LEU A 5 13.44 -0.24 -17.12
CA LEU A 5 13.74 0.52 -15.91
C LEU A 5 15.24 0.45 -15.69
N ASP A 6 15.84 1.59 -15.35
CA ASP A 6 17.22 1.61 -14.85
C ASP A 6 17.21 1.18 -13.38
N LEU A 7 18.11 0.26 -13.02
CA LEU A 7 18.25 -0.30 -11.69
C LEU A 7 19.71 -0.28 -11.29
N ASP A 8 19.98 0.03 -10.03
CA ASP A 8 21.31 -0.15 -9.47
C ASP A 8 21.72 -1.64 -9.49
N ASP A 9 23.02 -1.89 -9.67
CA ASP A 9 23.57 -3.24 -9.83
C ASP A 9 23.30 -4.13 -8.61
N ASP A 10 23.34 -3.55 -7.41
CA ASP A 10 23.06 -4.24 -6.15
C ASP A 10 21.60 -4.69 -6.04
N VAL A 11 20.65 -3.85 -6.46
CA VAL A 11 19.22 -4.17 -6.52
C VAL A 11 18.96 -5.30 -7.50
N LEU A 12 19.55 -5.25 -8.70
CA LEU A 12 19.39 -6.30 -9.70
C LEU A 12 19.97 -7.63 -9.22
N GLN A 13 21.13 -7.61 -8.57
CA GLN A 13 21.77 -8.80 -8.02
C GLN A 13 20.92 -9.43 -6.90
N ALA A 14 20.45 -8.62 -5.94
CA ALA A 14 19.57 -9.09 -4.86
C ALA A 14 18.28 -9.69 -5.41
N ALA A 15 17.68 -9.06 -6.44
CA ALA A 15 16.48 -9.57 -7.08
C ALA A 15 16.70 -10.93 -7.76
N LYS A 16 17.86 -11.14 -8.41
CA LYS A 16 18.21 -12.43 -9.05
C LYS A 16 18.39 -13.54 -8.02
N GLU A 17 19.04 -13.26 -6.90
CA GLU A 17 19.23 -14.23 -5.82
C GLU A 17 17.89 -14.65 -5.20
N LEU A 18 17.03 -13.67 -4.91
CA LEU A 18 15.69 -13.93 -4.39
C LEU A 18 14.81 -14.67 -5.41
N ALA A 19 14.91 -14.33 -6.69
CA ALA A 19 14.23 -15.02 -7.78
C ALA A 19 14.63 -16.50 -7.87
N ARG A 20 15.92 -16.82 -7.68
CA ARG A 20 16.40 -18.21 -7.64
C ARG A 20 15.81 -18.98 -6.47
N LEU A 21 15.75 -18.36 -5.28
CA LEU A 21 15.18 -18.97 -4.08
C LEU A 21 13.67 -19.24 -4.24
N GLU A 22 12.94 -18.28 -4.79
CA GLU A 22 11.48 -18.38 -4.98
C GLU A 22 11.06 -19.13 -6.26
N LYS A 23 12.01 -19.57 -7.11
CA LYS A 23 11.76 -20.15 -8.44
C LYS A 23 10.89 -19.25 -9.33
N ARG A 24 11.18 -17.94 -9.31
CA ARG A 24 10.48 -16.89 -10.07
C ARG A 24 11.44 -16.14 -10.97
N THR A 25 10.94 -15.28 -11.86
CA THR A 25 11.81 -14.41 -12.65
C THR A 25 12.18 -13.15 -11.87
N ALA A 26 13.35 -12.56 -12.15
CA ALA A 26 13.79 -11.31 -11.52
C ALA A 26 12.74 -10.18 -11.68
N GLY A 27 12.12 -10.07 -12.86
CA GLY A 27 11.04 -9.11 -13.10
C GLY A 27 9.79 -9.35 -12.24
N GLN A 28 9.42 -10.60 -11.97
CA GLN A 28 8.30 -10.93 -11.06
C GLN A 28 8.62 -10.54 -9.61
N VAL A 29 9.86 -10.77 -9.18
CA VAL A 29 10.32 -10.40 -7.84
C VAL A 29 10.34 -8.88 -7.68
N ILE A 30 10.95 -8.16 -8.62
CA ILE A 30 10.99 -6.69 -8.63
C ILE A 30 9.57 -6.10 -8.64
N SER A 31 8.67 -6.63 -9.47
CA SER A 31 7.27 -6.19 -9.49
C SER A 31 6.55 -6.43 -8.16
N ALA A 32 6.84 -7.53 -7.47
CA ALA A 32 6.28 -7.81 -6.15
C ALA A 32 6.86 -6.87 -5.07
N LEU A 33 8.17 -6.62 -5.09
CA LEU A 33 8.83 -5.68 -4.19
C LEU A 33 8.33 -4.25 -4.41
N ALA A 34 8.24 -3.80 -5.66
CA ALA A 34 7.68 -2.51 -6.02
C ALA A 34 6.23 -2.39 -5.54
N ARG A 35 5.38 -3.41 -5.72
CA ARG A 35 4.01 -3.40 -5.15
C ARG A 35 3.99 -3.29 -3.63
N ARG A 36 4.90 -3.96 -2.92
CA ARG A 36 4.99 -3.85 -1.45
C ARG A 36 5.49 -2.49 -0.99
N GLY A 37 6.41 -1.86 -1.72
CA GLY A 37 6.95 -0.54 -1.39
C GLY A 37 6.04 0.62 -1.80
N LEU A 38 5.30 0.46 -2.92
CA LEU A 38 4.31 1.43 -3.41
C LEU A 38 2.93 1.25 -2.75
N ALA A 39 2.66 0.10 -2.14
CA ALA A 39 1.55 -0.01 -1.22
C ALA A 39 1.82 1.04 -0.13
N VAL A 40 0.99 2.09 -0.12
CA VAL A 40 0.96 3.09 0.96
C VAL A 40 1.06 2.28 2.25
N PRO A 41 2.08 2.50 3.11
CA PRO A 41 2.09 1.82 4.38
C PRO A 41 0.75 2.13 5.00
N GLU A 42 -0.11 1.11 5.17
CA GLU A 42 -1.21 1.23 6.13
C GLU A 42 -0.57 1.90 7.33
N PRO A 43 -0.99 3.11 7.69
CA PRO A 43 -0.20 4.00 8.52
C PRO A 43 0.13 3.24 9.79
N ARG A 44 1.35 2.67 9.88
CA ARG A 44 1.76 1.57 10.76
C ARG A 44 0.95 1.63 12.03
N ALA A 45 -0.19 0.91 12.08
CA ALA A 45 -1.28 1.15 13.02
C ALA A 45 -1.01 2.36 13.91
N ARG A 46 -1.09 3.60 13.38
CA ARG A 46 -0.77 4.83 14.13
C ARG A 46 -1.47 4.62 15.46
N ARG A 47 -0.70 4.41 16.55
CA ARG A 47 -1.22 3.94 17.86
C ARG A 47 -2.59 4.57 18.00
N ARG A 48 -3.66 3.77 17.98
CA ARG A 48 -5.05 4.28 17.97
C ARG A 48 -5.08 5.43 18.95
N ALA A 49 -5.19 6.66 18.44
CA ALA A 49 -5.07 7.81 19.30
C ALA A 49 -6.26 7.72 20.25
N THR A 50 -6.02 7.75 21.55
CA THR A 50 -7.12 7.74 22.50
C THR A 50 -7.54 9.18 22.71
N ARG A 51 -8.75 9.54 22.30
CA ARG A 51 -9.34 10.86 22.57
C ARG A 51 -10.41 10.67 23.64
N HIS A 52 -10.20 11.24 24.83
CA HIS A 52 -11.12 11.11 25.98
C HIS A 52 -11.47 9.66 26.33
N GLY A 53 -10.50 8.74 26.34
CA GLY A 53 -10.73 7.32 26.64
C GLY A 53 -11.30 6.50 25.49
N VAL A 54 -11.67 7.13 24.37
CA VAL A 54 -12.20 6.43 23.18
C VAL A 54 -11.08 6.23 22.15
N PRO A 55 -10.84 4.99 21.66
CA PRO A 55 -9.91 4.75 20.57
C PRO A 55 -10.44 5.37 19.28
N VAL A 56 -9.73 6.36 18.72
CA VAL A 56 -10.10 6.97 17.44
C VAL A 56 -9.31 6.36 16.28
N LEU A 57 -9.95 6.30 15.12
CA LEU A 57 -9.29 5.94 13.87
C LEU A 57 -8.30 7.04 13.48
N PRO A 58 -7.14 6.69 12.90
CA PRO A 58 -6.20 7.68 12.43
C PRO A 58 -6.81 8.55 11.34
N SER A 59 -6.55 9.86 11.39
CA SER A 59 -6.98 10.77 10.32
C SER A 59 -6.39 10.33 8.98
N ARG A 60 -7.27 10.14 8.00
CA ARG A 60 -6.92 9.75 6.62
C ARG A 60 -6.60 10.96 5.73
N GLY A 61 -6.72 12.19 6.26
CA GLY A 61 -6.48 13.42 5.50
C GLY A 61 -7.63 13.86 4.60
N ASP A 62 -8.63 13.01 4.41
CA ASP A 62 -9.83 13.33 3.64
C ASP A 62 -10.84 14.13 4.47
N VAL A 63 -11.32 15.25 3.92
CA VAL A 63 -12.42 16.01 4.50
C VAL A 63 -13.73 15.33 4.10
N ILE A 64 -14.39 14.70 5.06
CA ILE A 64 -15.70 14.08 4.83
C ILE A 64 -16.79 15.15 4.91
N THR A 65 -17.50 15.36 3.79
CA THR A 65 -18.64 16.27 3.69
C THR A 65 -19.95 15.48 3.78
N LEU A 66 -21.06 16.19 3.99
CA LEU A 66 -22.40 15.58 4.01
C LEU A 66 -22.71 14.87 2.68
N GLU A 67 -22.25 15.42 1.55
CA GLU A 67 -22.45 14.84 0.22
C GLU A 67 -21.81 13.45 0.08
N HIS A 68 -20.61 13.26 0.63
CA HIS A 68 -19.98 11.93 0.66
C HIS A 68 -20.81 10.91 1.45
N VAL A 69 -21.42 11.33 2.56
CA VAL A 69 -22.27 10.47 3.39
C VAL A 69 -23.54 10.09 2.64
N GLN A 70 -24.21 11.04 2.00
CA GLN A 70 -25.46 10.81 1.28
C GLN A 70 -25.25 9.88 0.08
N ARG A 71 -24.18 10.10 -0.71
CA ARG A 71 -23.83 9.20 -1.81
C ARG A 71 -23.60 7.76 -1.35
N LEU A 72 -22.87 7.55 -0.25
CA LEU A 72 -22.64 6.21 0.30
C LEU A 72 -23.93 5.54 0.78
N ARG A 73 -24.85 6.31 1.35
CA ARG A 73 -26.16 5.82 1.80
C ARG A 73 -27.03 5.39 0.64
N ASP A 74 -27.03 6.17 -0.44
CA ASP A 74 -27.76 5.84 -1.67
C ASP A 74 -27.17 4.60 -2.37
N GLU A 75 -25.83 4.47 -2.38
CA GLU A 75 -25.12 3.30 -2.93
C GLU A 75 -25.41 2.00 -2.15
N GLU A 76 -25.47 2.08 -0.81
CA GLU A 76 -25.68 0.92 0.07
C GLU A 76 -27.16 0.66 0.40
N GLY A 77 -28.07 1.55 -0.02
CA GLY A 77 -29.52 1.42 0.16
C GLY A 77 -30.04 1.64 1.59
N VAL A 78 -29.43 2.57 2.35
CA VAL A 78 -29.69 2.81 3.81
C VAL A 78 -30.14 4.23 4.16
#